data_AF-A0A930U2K4-F1
#
_entry.id   AF-A0A930U2K4-F1
#
_cell.length_a   1.000
_cell.length_b   1.000
_cell.length_c   1.000
_cell.angle_alpha   90.00
_cell.angle_beta   90.00
_cell.angle_gamma   90.00
#
_symmetry.space_group_name_H-M   'P 1'
#
loop_
_entity.id
_entity.type
_entity.pdbx_description
1 polymer ?
#
loop_
_entity_poly.entity_id
_entity_poly.type
_entity_poly.pdbx_seq_one_letter_code
_entity_poly.pdbx_strand_id
1 'polypeptide(L)'
;MNAKSLRHTALTLHATIGILAGLLLIIISSTGAAIVFHHEIDHFLNPNLWVVSPQPSTATIDQAIATTQAAHPGQSIQSIQFPKNPDQALVITLETPQGQHLQTFIDPYT
;
A
#
# COMPACT_ATOMS: atom_id res chain seq x y z
N MET A 1 -49.39 25.86 8.52
CA MET A 1 -48.02 25.71 9.06
C MET A 1 -47.24 27.00 8.81
N ASN A 2 -46.57 27.55 9.81
CA ASN A 2 -45.97 28.89 9.73
C ASN A 2 -44.59 28.82 9.04
N ALA A 3 -44.35 29.61 7.98
CA ALA A 3 -43.15 29.51 7.14
C ALA A 3 -41.82 29.64 7.92
N LYS A 4 -41.82 30.39 9.02
CA LYS A 4 -40.67 30.52 9.94
C LYS A 4 -40.32 29.22 10.66
N SER A 5 -41.33 28.45 11.06
CA SER A 5 -41.16 27.16 11.74
C SER A 5 -40.58 26.10 10.79
N LEU A 6 -41.04 26.07 9.54
CA LEU A 6 -40.53 25.13 8.53
C LEU A 6 -39.04 25.39 8.21
N ARG A 7 -38.64 26.65 8.04
CA ARG A 7 -37.25 27.03 7.81
C ARG A 7 -36.35 26.64 8.99
N HIS A 8 -36.80 26.87 10.22
CA HIS A 8 -36.04 26.52 11.41
C HIS A 8 -35.81 25.00 11.50
N THR A 9 -36.87 24.19 11.35
CA THR A 9 -36.77 22.73 11.39
C THR A 9 -35.84 22.19 10.29
N ALA A 10 -35.94 22.72 9.07
CA ALA A 10 -35.07 22.31 7.97
C ALA A 10 -33.58 22.59 8.26
N LEU A 11 -33.27 23.76 8.83
CA LEU A 11 -31.90 24.12 9.22
C LEU A 11 -31.38 23.26 10.37
N THR A 12 -32.18 23.02 11.41
CA THR A 12 -31.79 22.15 12.52
C THR A 12 -31.54 20.72 12.03
N LEU A 13 -32.43 20.18 11.20
CA LEU A 13 -32.27 18.84 10.65
C LEU A 13 -31.04 18.73 9.75
N HIS A 14 -30.83 19.71 8.85
CA HIS A 14 -29.66 19.76 7.99
C HIS A 14 -28.36 19.83 8.79
N ALA A 15 -28.29 20.68 9.82
CA ALA A 15 -27.10 20.80 10.66
C ALA A 15 -26.80 19.49 11.39
N THR A 16 -27.81 18.88 12.01
CA THR A 16 -27.62 17.61 12.74
C THR A 16 -27.23 16.46 11.81
N ILE A 17 -27.93 16.29 10.68
CA ILE A 17 -27.59 15.26 9.69
C ILE A 17 -26.23 15.53 9.07
N GLY A 18 -25.93 16.80 8.76
CA GLY A 18 -24.66 17.22 8.18
C GLY A 18 -23.47 16.93 9.09
N ILE A 19 -23.60 17.14 10.40
CA ILE A 19 -22.56 16.78 11.37
C ILE A 19 -22.35 15.26 11.42
N LEU A 20 -23.43 14.47 11.50
CA LEU A 20 -23.33 13.01 11.54
C LEU A 20 -22.74 12.44 10.24
N ALA A 21 -23.22 12.92 9.09
CA ALA A 21 -22.70 12.53 7.78
C ALA A 21 -21.25 12.98 7.60
N GLY A 22 -20.91 14.20 8.04
CA GLY A 22 -19.54 14.73 7.99
C GLY A 22 -18.57 13.86 8.79
N LEU A 23 -18.94 13.44 9.99
CA LEU A 23 -18.13 12.52 10.80
C LEU A 23 -17.90 11.19 10.07
N LEU A 24 -18.95 10.62 9.48
CA LEU A 24 -18.84 9.39 8.70
C LEU A 24 -17.93 9.58 7.47
N LEU A 25 -18.08 10.70 6.75
CA LEU A 25 -17.25 11.04 5.60
C LEU A 25 -15.79 11.24 5.98
N ILE A 26 -15.48 11.79 7.15
CA ILE A 26 -14.09 11.91 7.65
C ILE A 26 -13.48 10.52 7.83
N ILE A 27 -14.22 9.58 8.44
CA ILE A 27 -13.72 8.22 8.65
C ILE A 27 -13.49 7.54 7.29
N ILE A 28 -14.49 7.58 6.39
CA ILE A 28 -14.41 6.93 5.07
C ILE A 28 -13.31 7.56 4.20
N SER A 29 -13.18 8.87 4.21
CA SER A 29 -12.13 9.55 3.42
C SER A 29 -10.74 9.30 3.98
N SER A 30 -10.59 9.22 5.31
CA SER A 30 -9.31 8.88 5.94
C SER A 30 -8.89 7.45 5.64
N THR A 31 -9.82 6.49 5.70
CA THR A 31 -9.52 5.09 5.32
C THR A 31 -9.24 4.97 3.82
N GLY A 32 -10.00 5.66 2.97
CA GLY A 32 -9.73 5.73 1.54
C GLY A 32 -8.34 6.30 1.24
N ALA A 33 -7.96 7.40 1.91
CA ALA A 33 -6.62 7.97 1.78
C ALA A 33 -5.53 6.99 2.23
N ALA A 34 -5.73 6.31 3.37
CA ALA A 34 -4.78 5.30 3.85
C ALA A 34 -4.60 4.13 2.87
N ILE A 35 -5.68 3.71 2.19
CA ILE A 35 -5.62 2.66 1.17
C ILE A 35 -4.84 3.13 -0.07
N VAL A 36 -5.10 4.35 -0.54
CA VAL A 36 -4.41 4.91 -1.72
C VAL A 36 -2.91 5.05 -1.45
N PHE A 37 -2.54 5.54 -0.26
CA PHE A 37 -1.15 5.76 0.13
C PHE A 37 -0.52 4.58 0.88
N HIS A 38 -1.08 3.37 0.78
CA HIS A 38 -0.59 2.22 1.55
C HIS A 38 0.90 1.92 1.28
N HIS A 39 1.35 2.11 0.03
CA HIS A 39 2.72 1.83 -0.38
C HIS A 39 3.71 2.84 0.21
N GLU A 40 3.36 4.13 0.16
CA GLU A 40 4.16 5.19 0.77
C GLU A 40 4.21 5.06 2.29
N ILE A 41 3.08 4.69 2.91
CA ILE A 41 3.00 4.41 4.35
C ILE A 41 3.89 3.20 4.70
N ASP A 42 3.82 2.12 3.92
CA ASP A 42 4.65 0.93 4.14
C ASP A 42 6.15 1.25 4.00
N HIS A 43 6.53 1.99 2.95
CA HIS A 43 7.90 2.45 2.76
C HIS A 43 8.39 3.34 3.92
N PHE A 44 7.53 4.23 4.42
CA PHE A 44 7.84 5.09 5.56
C PHE A 44 7.96 4.32 6.88
N LEU A 45 7.12 3.31 7.11
CA LEU A 45 7.12 2.50 8.34
C LEU A 45 8.20 1.42 8.34
N ASN A 46 8.57 0.90 7.18
CA ASN A 46 9.53 -0.20 7.01
C ASN A 46 10.78 0.21 6.21
N PRO A 47 11.46 1.33 6.51
CA PRO A 47 12.57 1.82 5.69
C PRO A 47 13.70 0.80 5.55
N ASN A 48 13.90 -0.06 6.56
CA ASN A 48 14.93 -1.10 6.55
C ASN A 48 14.70 -2.22 5.52
N LEU A 49 13.46 -2.41 5.03
CA LEU A 49 13.16 -3.40 3.98
C LEU A 49 13.31 -2.80 2.57
N TRP A 50 13.10 -1.49 2.45
CA TRP A 50 13.05 -0.80 1.18
C TRP A 50 14.37 -0.15 0.79
N VAL A 51 15.16 0.33 1.77
CA VAL A 51 16.41 1.05 1.51
C VAL A 51 17.58 0.07 1.41
N VAL A 52 18.22 0.04 0.25
CA VAL A 52 19.45 -0.72 -0.02
C VAL A 52 20.61 0.25 -0.22
N SER A 53 21.83 -0.20 0.11
CA SER A 53 23.04 0.59 -0.13
C SER A 53 23.55 0.31 -1.54
N PRO A 54 23.58 1.30 -2.45
CA PRO A 54 24.01 1.07 -3.83
C PRO A 54 25.45 0.55 -3.88
N GLN A 55 25.68 -0.57 -4.57
CA GLN A 55 27.02 -1.11 -4.83
C GLN A 55 27.41 -0.99 -6.31
N PRO A 56 28.73 -1.05 -6.64
CA PRO A 56 29.20 -0.92 -8.02
C PRO A 56 28.72 -2.04 -8.96
N SER A 57 28.33 -3.20 -8.42
CA SER A 57 27.84 -4.35 -9.16
C SER A 57 26.41 -4.68 -8.74
N THR A 58 25.47 -4.64 -9.68
CA THR A 58 24.12 -5.17 -9.51
C THR A 58 24.11 -6.65 -9.90
N ALA A 59 23.52 -7.50 -9.08
CA ALA A 59 23.13 -8.85 -9.46
C ALA A 59 22.20 -8.79 -10.68
N THR A 60 22.28 -9.77 -11.58
CA THR A 60 21.36 -9.84 -12.70
C THR A 60 19.97 -10.24 -12.20
N ILE A 61 18.94 -9.86 -12.94
CA ILE A 61 17.54 -10.22 -12.64
C ILE A 61 17.40 -11.75 -12.52
N ASP A 62 18.09 -12.50 -13.36
CA ASP A 62 18.09 -13.96 -13.34
C ASP A 62 18.68 -14.53 -12.04
N GLN A 63 19.70 -13.87 -11.47
CA GLN A 63 20.26 -14.27 -10.17
C GLN A 63 19.26 -14.00 -9.04
N ALA A 64 18.60 -12.84 -9.04
CA ALA A 64 17.59 -12.52 -8.03
C ALA A 64 16.39 -13.50 -8.10
N ILE A 65 15.93 -13.84 -9.30
CA ILE A 65 14.89 -14.85 -9.53
C ILE A 65 15.33 -16.22 -9.01
N ALA A 66 16.54 -16.66 -9.35
CA ALA A 66 17.07 -17.95 -8.92
C ALA A 66 17.20 -18.04 -7.39
N THR A 67 17.74 -17.01 -6.74
CA THR A 67 17.83 -16.92 -5.27
C THR A 67 16.47 -16.99 -4.62
N THR A 68 15.46 -16.31 -5.20
CA THR A 68 14.09 -16.30 -4.68
C THR A 68 13.42 -17.66 -4.80
N GLN A 69 13.55 -18.31 -5.96
CA GLN A 69 13.01 -19.66 -6.17
C GLN A 69 13.70 -20.70 -5.29
N ALA A 70 15.01 -20.55 -5.04
CA ALA A 70 15.75 -21.40 -4.12
C ALA A 70 15.29 -21.22 -2.66
N ALA A 71 14.99 -19.98 -2.25
CA ALA A 71 14.48 -19.68 -0.90
C ALA A 71 13.01 -20.09 -0.71
N HIS A 72 12.20 -20.11 -1.78
CA HIS A 72 10.77 -20.41 -1.74
C HIS A 72 10.38 -21.51 -2.74
N PRO A 73 10.83 -22.75 -2.53
CA PRO A 73 10.52 -23.86 -3.44
C PRO A 73 9.02 -24.13 -3.51
N GLY A 74 8.48 -24.24 -4.74
CA GLY A 74 7.07 -24.53 -4.98
C GLY A 74 6.13 -23.33 -5.02
N GLN A 75 6.66 -22.11 -4.93
CA GLN A 75 5.88 -20.87 -5.14
C GLN A 75 6.11 -20.32 -6.55
N SER A 76 5.05 -19.82 -7.16
CA SER A 76 5.11 -19.25 -8.52
C SER A 76 5.39 -17.75 -8.44
N ILE A 77 6.27 -17.24 -9.28
CA ILE A 77 6.49 -15.78 -9.37
C ILE A 77 5.29 -15.16 -10.09
N GLN A 78 4.63 -14.22 -9.43
CA GLN A 78 3.49 -13.49 -9.96
C GLN A 78 3.90 -12.17 -10.61
N SER A 79 4.78 -11.41 -9.94
CA SER A 79 5.25 -10.13 -10.47
C SER A 79 6.61 -9.75 -9.92
N ILE A 80 7.34 -8.96 -10.69
CA ILE A 80 8.61 -8.37 -10.31
C ILE A 80 8.45 -6.86 -10.40
N GLN A 81 8.63 -6.16 -9.29
CA GLN A 81 8.64 -4.71 -9.22
C GLN A 81 10.09 -4.23 -9.21
N PHE A 82 10.49 -3.59 -10.30
CA PHE A 82 11.79 -2.96 -10.41
C PHE A 82 11.87 -1.72 -9.53
N PRO A 83 12.99 -1.52 -8.80
CA PRO A 83 13.20 -0.33 -8.02
C PRO A 83 13.22 0.90 -8.94
N LYS A 84 12.56 1.99 -8.54
CA LYS A 84 12.52 3.23 -9.32
C LYS A 84 13.81 4.04 -9.14
N ASN A 85 14.48 3.86 -8.01
CA ASN A 85 15.72 4.51 -7.64
C ASN A 85 16.76 3.45 -7.22
N PRO A 86 18.08 3.73 -7.38
CA PRO A 86 19.15 2.77 -7.05
C PRO A 86 19.27 2.46 -5.55
N ASP A 87 18.63 3.23 -4.68
CA ASP A 87 18.56 3.01 -3.23
C ASP A 87 17.35 2.15 -2.81
N GLN A 88 16.60 1.59 -3.75
CA GLN A 88 15.42 0.76 -3.48
C GLN A 88 15.67 -0.73 -3.74
N ALA A 89 15.11 -1.58 -2.87
CA ALA A 89 15.13 -3.03 -3.02
C ALA A 89 14.31 -3.49 -4.24
N LEU A 90 14.71 -4.61 -4.84
CA LEU A 90 13.91 -5.33 -5.83
C LEU A 90 12.83 -6.12 -5.12
N VAL A 91 11.56 -5.96 -5.52
CA VAL A 91 10.43 -6.66 -4.89
C VAL A 91 9.92 -7.75 -5.82
N ILE A 92 9.96 -9.00 -5.36
CA ILE A 92 9.38 -10.14 -6.07
C ILE A 92 8.14 -10.62 -5.31
N THR A 93 6.99 -10.61 -5.99
CA THR A 93 5.75 -11.16 -5.45
C THR A 93 5.60 -12.61 -5.89
N LEU A 94 5.50 -13.50 -4.91
CA LEU A 94 5.28 -14.93 -5.06
C LEU A 94 3.83 -15.26 -4.73
N GLU A 95 3.25 -16.22 -5.45
CA GLU A 95 1.97 -16.82 -5.12
C GLU A 95 2.20 -18.21 -4.54
N THR A 96 1.66 -18.45 -3.35
CA THR A 96 1.66 -19.78 -2.77
C THR A 96 0.64 -20.67 -3.47
N PRO A 97 0.80 -22.01 -3.43
CA PRO A 97 -0.21 -22.93 -3.95
C PRO A 97 -1.61 -22.79 -3.31
N GLN A 98 -1.70 -22.08 -2.17
CA GLN A 98 -2.97 -21.76 -1.50
C GLN A 98 -3.57 -20.40 -1.95
N GLY A 99 -2.97 -19.74 -2.93
CA GLY A 99 -3.42 -18.44 -3.47
C GLY A 99 -3.05 -17.24 -2.60
N GLN A 100 -2.08 -17.36 -1.68
CA GLN A 100 -1.60 -16.22 -0.89
C GLN A 100 -0.44 -15.54 -1.59
N HIS A 101 -0.43 -14.21 -1.55
CA HIS A 101 0.64 -13.40 -2.12
C HIS A 101 1.69 -13.11 -1.04
N LEU A 102 2.94 -13.46 -1.32
CA LEU A 102 4.09 -13.16 -0.46
C LEU A 102 5.00 -12.19 -1.21
N GLN A 103 5.37 -11.10 -0.54
CA GLN A 103 6.34 -10.14 -1.09
C GLN A 103 7.70 -10.40 -0.46
N THR A 104 8.69 -10.67 -1.31
CA THR A 104 10.09 -10.83 -0.91
C THR A 104 10.88 -9.63 -1.39
N PHE A 105 11.53 -8.96 -0.45
CA PHE A 105 12.42 -7.82 -0.68
C PHE A 105 13.84 -8.34 -0.85
N ILE A 106 14.44 -8.07 -2.00
CA ILE A 106 15.77 -8.56 -2.36
C ILE A 106 16.67 -7.35 -2.57
N ASP A 107 17.83 -7.39 -1.95
CA ASP A 107 18.89 -6.43 -2.25
C ASP A 107 19.48 -6.76 -3.63
N PRO A 108 19.30 -5.91 -4.66
CA PRO A 108 19.78 -6.18 -6.01
C PRO A 108 21.31 -6.12 -6.11
N TYR A 109 22.02 -5.81 -5.03
CA TYR A 109 23.47 -5.73 -4.98
C TYR A 109 24.15 -6.97 -4.36
N THR A 110 23.38 -7.98 -3.95
CA THR A 110 23.86 -9.26 -3.40
C THR A 110 23.26 -10.46 -4.10
#